data_AF-F5RKN2-F1
#
_entry.id   AF-F5RKN2-F1
#
_cell.length_a   1.000
_cell.length_b   1.000
_cell.length_c   1.000
_cell.angle_alpha   90.00
_cell.angle_beta   90.00
_cell.angle_gamma   90.00
#
_symmetry.space_group_name_H-M   'P 1'
#
loop_
_entity.id
_entity.type
_entity.pdbx_description
1 polymer ?
#
loop_
_entity_poly.entity_id
_entity_poly.type
_entity_poly.pdbx_seq_one_letter_code
_entity_poly.pdbx_strand_id
1 'polypeptide(L)'
;MDEKETMMTFCRKKTLCRAMLLLAPLFFFGANYGQAAPETTPPQQVVGSAAPTEASTIQIFSMEFRHPVADGALMRIVCQIDAPVKNALPAEEIAAQGLDPNSFITCLGEFVGKEFTNGRHLDIRERYVPWTQELEASLQDVIAAHNLTAENDYGARAETVLNPAYNILIAYKDGRSLHITSEGPTVNEHEAHIEDILLTWADEAFAAGGK
;
A
#
# COMPACT_ATOMS: atom_id res chain seq x y z
N MET A 1 -17.54 15.66 17.42
CA MET A 1 -16.89 14.46 16.86
C MET A 1 -15.74 14.99 16.04
N ASP A 2 -14.52 14.62 16.43
CA ASP A 2 -13.29 15.26 15.96
C ASP A 2 -13.02 14.88 14.49
N GLU A 3 -12.45 15.80 13.69
CA GLU A 3 -12.17 15.58 12.26
C GLU A 3 -11.21 14.39 12.07
N LYS A 4 -10.31 14.19 13.05
CA LYS A 4 -9.37 13.06 13.14
C LYS A 4 -10.07 11.71 13.39
N GLU A 5 -11.03 11.68 14.30
CA GLU A 5 -11.83 10.48 14.62
C GLU A 5 -12.65 10.02 13.38
N THR A 6 -13.06 10.99 12.56
CA THR A 6 -13.78 10.77 11.32
C THR A 6 -12.86 10.21 10.22
N MET A 7 -11.62 10.67 10.11
CA MET A 7 -10.69 10.28 9.06
C MET A 7 -10.13 8.86 9.24
N MET A 8 -9.80 8.43 10.46
CA MET A 8 -9.37 7.04 10.73
C MET A 8 -10.53 6.04 10.63
N THR A 9 -11.73 6.43 11.09
CA THR A 9 -12.95 5.64 10.85
C THR A 9 -13.26 5.56 9.36
N PHE A 10 -12.99 6.61 8.59
CA PHE A 10 -13.15 6.64 7.14
C PHE A 10 -12.10 5.78 6.43
N CYS A 11 -10.81 5.86 6.77
CA CYS A 11 -9.77 4.99 6.23
C CYS A 11 -10.10 3.53 6.54
N ARG A 12 -10.40 3.19 7.79
CA ARG A 12 -10.78 1.82 8.17
C ARG A 12 -12.05 1.34 7.46
N LYS A 13 -13.11 2.16 7.34
CA LYS A 13 -14.32 1.80 6.59
C LYS A 13 -14.05 1.70 5.09
N LYS A 14 -13.20 2.53 4.51
CA LYS A 14 -12.92 2.55 3.07
C LYS A 14 -11.92 1.46 2.68
N THR A 15 -11.01 1.05 3.56
CA THR A 15 -10.12 -0.11 3.36
C THR A 15 -10.86 -1.43 3.60
N LEU A 16 -11.72 -1.52 4.62
CA LEU A 16 -12.66 -2.65 4.77
C LEU A 16 -13.65 -2.72 3.61
N CYS A 17 -14.19 -1.60 3.14
CA CYS A 17 -15.06 -1.56 1.96
C CYS A 17 -14.32 -1.80 0.64
N ARG A 18 -13.07 -1.35 0.46
CA ARG A 18 -12.30 -1.61 -0.78
C ARG A 18 -11.77 -3.03 -0.84
N ALA A 19 -11.33 -3.61 0.28
CA ALA A 19 -11.02 -5.04 0.36
C ALA A 19 -12.28 -5.89 0.09
N MET A 20 -13.46 -5.48 0.57
CA MET A 20 -14.73 -6.16 0.24
C MET A 20 -15.25 -5.87 -1.17
N LEU A 21 -15.01 -4.71 -1.78
CA LEU A 21 -15.48 -4.38 -3.15
C LEU A 21 -14.59 -4.99 -4.25
N LEU A 22 -13.33 -5.30 -3.97
CA LEU A 22 -12.44 -5.99 -4.92
C LEU A 22 -12.76 -7.49 -5.05
N LEU A 23 -13.57 -8.06 -4.16
CA LEU A 23 -14.14 -9.40 -4.29
C LEU A 23 -15.33 -9.48 -5.27
N ALA A 24 -15.86 -8.35 -5.76
CA ALA A 24 -17.08 -8.31 -6.55
C ALA A 24 -16.96 -8.40 -8.10
N PRO A 25 -15.84 -8.10 -8.80
CA PRO A 25 -15.83 -8.17 -10.26
C PRO A 25 -15.42 -9.53 -10.84
N LEU A 26 -15.03 -10.53 -10.05
CA LEU A 26 -14.62 -11.84 -10.59
C LEU A 26 -15.76 -12.70 -11.16
N PHE A 27 -17.01 -12.22 -11.17
CA PHE A 27 -18.17 -12.97 -11.68
C PHE A 27 -18.65 -12.61 -13.10
N PHE A 28 -17.99 -11.73 -13.86
CA PHE A 28 -18.53 -11.28 -15.17
C PHE A 28 -17.60 -11.31 -16.40
N PHE A 29 -16.54 -12.12 -16.43
CA PHE A 29 -15.88 -12.44 -17.71
C PHE A 29 -15.69 -13.94 -17.90
N GLY A 30 -16.81 -14.61 -18.17
CA GLY A 30 -16.82 -15.89 -18.85
C GLY A 30 -16.72 -15.74 -20.37
N ALA A 31 -15.90 -16.59 -20.97
CA ALA A 31 -15.86 -16.99 -22.39
C ALA A 31 -15.39 -15.96 -23.44
N ASN A 32 -14.13 -16.10 -23.87
CA ASN A 32 -13.88 -16.61 -25.23
C ASN A 32 -12.44 -17.12 -25.42
N TYR A 33 -12.34 -18.33 -25.97
CA TYR A 33 -11.11 -18.93 -26.48
C TYR A 33 -10.69 -18.27 -27.79
N GLY A 34 -9.38 -18.04 -27.96
CA GLY A 34 -8.79 -17.62 -29.23
C GLY A 34 -7.29 -17.86 -29.25
N GLN A 35 -6.86 -19.00 -29.79
CA GLN A 35 -5.47 -19.31 -30.11
C GLN A 35 -4.91 -18.36 -31.17
N ALA A 36 -3.70 -17.84 -30.95
CA ALA A 36 -2.82 -17.38 -32.01
C ALA A 36 -1.36 -17.78 -31.69
N ALA A 37 -0.67 -18.30 -32.71
CA ALA A 37 0.64 -18.95 -32.68
C ALA A 37 1.82 -17.97 -32.54
N PRO A 38 3.06 -18.44 -32.24
CA PRO A 38 4.18 -17.57 -31.92
C PRO A 38 4.99 -17.18 -33.17
N GLU A 39 5.46 -15.94 -33.23
CA GLU A 39 6.56 -15.50 -34.12
C GLU A 39 7.82 -15.15 -33.31
N THR A 40 8.95 -15.28 -33.98
CA THR A 40 10.28 -15.57 -33.44
C THR A 40 11.29 -14.41 -33.61
N THR A 41 12.16 -14.23 -32.59
CA THR A 41 13.61 -13.82 -32.61
C THR A 41 14.04 -12.32 -32.65
N PRO A 42 15.32 -11.93 -32.30
CA PRO A 42 15.86 -11.56 -30.96
C PRO A 42 16.69 -10.20 -31.00
N PRO A 43 17.80 -9.96 -30.25
CA PRO A 43 18.05 -9.83 -28.81
C PRO A 43 18.58 -8.42 -28.37
N GLN A 44 18.69 -8.21 -27.05
CA GLN A 44 19.54 -7.25 -26.30
C GLN A 44 19.37 -5.72 -26.47
N GLN A 45 19.08 -5.05 -25.35
CA GLN A 45 19.83 -3.85 -24.94
C GLN A 45 19.77 -3.64 -23.41
N VAL A 46 20.90 -3.22 -22.86
CA VAL A 46 21.20 -3.01 -21.43
C VAL A 46 21.06 -1.51 -21.11
N VAL A 47 20.65 -1.22 -19.87
CA VAL A 47 20.80 0.03 -19.08
C VAL A 47 19.72 1.12 -19.23
N GLY A 48 19.22 1.51 -18.05
CA GLY A 48 18.46 2.72 -17.77
C GLY A 48 17.21 2.35 -17.00
N SER A 49 17.06 2.82 -15.76
CA SER A 49 15.80 2.76 -15.02
C SER A 49 14.71 3.31 -15.95
N ALA A 50 13.95 2.40 -16.55
CA ALA A 50 12.92 2.76 -17.50
C ALA A 50 11.81 3.41 -16.68
N ALA A 51 11.38 4.61 -17.09
CA ALA A 51 10.15 5.19 -16.55
C ALA A 51 9.09 4.09 -16.51
N PRO A 52 8.32 3.95 -15.41
CA PRO A 52 7.30 2.91 -15.31
C PRO A 52 6.45 2.97 -16.58
N THR A 53 6.47 1.90 -17.37
CA THR A 53 5.52 1.76 -18.48
C THR A 53 4.12 1.93 -17.89
N GLU A 54 3.17 2.56 -18.60
CA GLU A 54 1.83 2.81 -18.03
C GLU A 54 1.18 1.56 -17.40
N ALA A 55 1.53 0.37 -17.90
CA ALA A 55 1.15 -0.93 -17.35
C ALA A 55 1.60 -1.18 -15.90
N SER A 56 2.73 -0.63 -15.47
CA SER A 56 3.31 -0.79 -14.14
C SER A 56 2.85 0.26 -13.13
N THR A 57 1.92 1.14 -13.52
CA THR A 57 1.40 2.19 -12.63
C THR A 57 0.57 1.57 -11.51
N ILE A 58 0.88 1.92 -10.26
CA ILE A 58 0.10 1.52 -9.10
C ILE A 58 -1.24 2.27 -9.10
N GLN A 59 -2.33 1.50 -9.01
CA GLN A 59 -3.69 2.01 -8.84
C GLN A 59 -4.14 1.97 -7.37
N ILE A 60 -3.72 0.95 -6.63
CA ILE A 60 -4.05 0.77 -5.21
C ILE A 60 -2.80 0.29 -4.49
N PHE A 61 -2.50 0.92 -3.36
CA PHE A 61 -1.44 0.49 -2.45
C PHE A 61 -1.94 0.54 -1.01
N SER A 62 -1.75 -0.55 -0.27
CA SER A 62 -2.06 -0.65 1.15
C SER A 62 -1.19 -1.70 1.81
N MET A 63 -0.62 -1.37 2.97
CA MET A 63 0.06 -2.28 3.87
C MET A 63 -0.52 -2.08 5.27
N GLU A 64 -0.97 -3.15 5.89
CA GLU A 64 -1.38 -3.17 7.29
C GLU A 64 -0.44 -4.09 8.05
N PHE A 65 0.15 -3.59 9.14
CA PHE A 65 0.98 -4.34 10.08
C PHE A 65 0.33 -4.32 11.46
N ARG A 66 0.29 -5.49 12.10
CA ARG A 66 -0.37 -5.77 13.36
C ARG A 66 0.57 -6.53 14.28
N HIS A 67 1.01 -5.86 15.34
CA HIS A 67 1.91 -6.43 16.32
C HIS A 67 1.20 -6.61 17.66
N PRO A 68 1.00 -7.84 18.14
CA PRO A 68 0.43 -8.06 19.46
C PRO A 68 1.25 -7.37 20.56
N VAL A 69 0.57 -6.64 21.44
CA VAL A 69 1.17 -6.01 22.62
C VAL A 69 0.31 -6.28 23.85
N ALA A 70 0.76 -5.85 25.02
CA ALA A 70 -0.09 -5.93 26.22
C ALA A 70 -1.40 -5.15 26.01
N ASP A 71 -2.53 -5.82 26.24
CA ASP A 71 -3.88 -5.28 26.06
C ASP A 71 -4.14 -4.73 24.64
N GLY A 72 -3.90 -5.56 23.62
CA GLY A 72 -4.32 -5.29 22.24
C GLY A 72 -3.23 -5.52 21.20
N ALA A 73 -3.24 -4.71 20.14
CA ALA A 73 -2.23 -4.73 19.10
C ALA A 73 -1.83 -3.30 18.69
N LEU A 74 -0.54 -3.12 18.40
CA LEU A 74 -0.05 -1.95 17.70
C LEU A 74 -0.30 -2.15 16.20
N MET A 75 -0.90 -1.15 15.59
CA MET A 75 -1.27 -1.13 14.18
C MET A 75 -0.46 -0.06 13.46
N ARG A 76 0.08 -0.39 12.29
CA ARG A 76 0.65 0.56 11.34
C ARG A 76 0.03 0.31 9.98
N ILE A 77 -0.65 1.31 9.43
CA ILE A 77 -1.21 1.26 8.08
C ILE A 77 -0.42 2.26 7.23
N VAL A 78 0.09 1.80 6.10
CA VAL A 78 0.76 2.62 5.08
C VAL A 78 0.02 2.42 3.77
N CYS A 79 -0.60 3.47 3.22
CA CYS A 79 -1.45 3.32 2.03
C CYS A 79 -1.45 4.55 1.13
N GLN A 80 -1.87 4.35 -0.11
CA GLN A 80 -2.17 5.46 -1.01
C GLN A 80 -3.54 6.07 -0.66
N ILE A 81 -3.58 7.37 -0.40
CA ILE A 81 -4.77 8.10 -0.02
C ILE A 81 -4.73 9.53 -0.56
N ASP A 82 -5.90 10.11 -0.85
CA ASP A 82 -6.00 11.54 -1.13
C ASP A 82 -6.10 12.32 0.19
N ALA A 83 -5.19 13.25 0.41
CA ALA A 83 -5.14 14.11 1.60
C ALA A 83 -5.13 15.59 1.21
N PRO A 84 -5.62 16.49 2.08
CA PRO A 84 -5.49 17.92 1.87
C PRO A 84 -4.03 18.33 1.66
N VAL A 85 -3.76 19.17 0.68
CA VAL A 85 -2.41 19.65 0.32
C VAL A 85 -1.66 20.18 1.55
N LYS A 86 -2.34 20.93 2.44
CA LYS A 86 -1.74 21.47 3.68
C LYS A 86 -1.21 20.42 4.66
N ASN A 87 -1.66 19.17 4.55
CA ASN A 87 -1.20 18.08 5.40
C ASN A 87 0.07 17.41 4.86
N ALA A 88 0.31 17.49 3.54
CA ALA A 88 1.42 16.81 2.87
C ALA A 88 2.56 17.76 2.46
N LEU A 89 2.25 19.02 2.16
CA LEU A 89 3.25 20.01 1.72
C LEU A 89 3.48 21.12 2.76
N PRO A 90 4.66 21.75 2.77
CA PRO A 90 4.91 22.91 3.59
C PRO A 90 4.28 24.18 2.98
N ALA A 91 3.95 25.17 3.82
CA ALA A 91 3.14 26.32 3.40
C ALA A 91 3.82 27.18 2.32
N GLU A 92 5.14 27.27 2.35
CA GLU A 92 5.96 27.96 1.35
C GLU A 92 5.87 27.31 -0.03
N GLU A 93 5.82 25.98 -0.10
CA GLU A 93 5.69 25.25 -1.35
C GLU A 93 4.28 25.39 -1.93
N ILE A 94 3.27 25.31 -1.06
CA ILE A 94 1.86 25.55 -1.43
C ILE A 94 1.70 26.94 -2.04
N ALA A 95 2.27 27.96 -1.40
CA ALA A 95 2.24 29.33 -1.89
C ALA A 95 3.01 29.50 -3.21
N ALA A 96 4.20 28.91 -3.33
CA ALA A 96 5.04 28.98 -4.53
C ALA A 96 4.37 28.31 -5.75
N GLN A 97 3.65 27.21 -5.52
CA GLN A 97 2.93 26.47 -6.57
C GLN A 97 1.51 26.99 -6.80
N GLY A 98 1.02 27.95 -6.00
CA GLY A 98 -0.33 28.50 -6.11
C GLY A 98 -1.42 27.47 -5.84
N LEU A 99 -1.14 26.48 -4.98
CA LEU A 99 -2.08 25.41 -4.65
C LEU A 99 -3.10 25.89 -3.60
N ASP A 100 -4.35 25.42 -3.72
CA ASP A 100 -5.33 25.57 -2.64
C ASP A 100 -4.97 24.60 -1.50
N PRO A 101 -4.69 25.08 -0.27
CA PRO A 101 -4.33 24.22 0.85
C PRO A 101 -5.41 23.19 1.24
N ASN A 102 -6.67 23.42 0.84
CA ASN A 102 -7.78 22.50 1.09
C ASN A 102 -8.11 21.61 -0.11
N SER A 103 -7.45 21.81 -1.26
CA SER A 103 -7.49 20.83 -2.35
C SER A 103 -6.81 19.53 -1.94
N PHE A 104 -7.09 18.45 -2.67
CA PHE A 104 -6.59 17.12 -2.36
C PHE A 104 -5.52 16.69 -3.36
N ILE A 105 -4.49 16.03 -2.86
CA ILE A 105 -3.47 15.36 -3.65
C ILE A 105 -3.31 13.92 -3.18
N THR A 106 -2.94 13.03 -4.10
CA THR A 106 -2.60 11.65 -3.76
C THR A 106 -1.30 11.62 -2.99
N CYS A 107 -1.32 10.91 -1.86
CA CYS A 107 -0.24 10.81 -0.90
C CYS A 107 0.02 9.35 -0.51
N LEU A 108 1.24 9.09 -0.06
CA LEU A 108 1.51 8.02 0.89
C LEU A 108 1.09 8.50 2.28
N GLY A 109 0.03 7.89 2.82
CA GLY A 109 -0.43 8.12 4.18
C GLY A 109 0.11 7.04 5.12
N GLU A 110 0.51 7.45 6.32
CA GLU A 110 0.78 6.53 7.43
C GLU A 110 -0.10 6.84 8.62
N PHE A 111 -0.63 5.77 9.20
CA PHE A 111 -1.45 5.80 10.40
C PHE A 111 -0.93 4.78 11.39
N VAL A 112 -0.50 5.24 12.56
CA VAL A 112 -0.04 4.40 13.66
C VAL A 112 -1.03 4.55 14.81
N GLY A 113 -1.50 3.42 15.35
CA GLY A 113 -2.42 3.42 16.47
C GLY A 113 -2.34 2.12 17.27
N LYS A 114 -3.04 2.09 18.40
CA LYS A 114 -3.25 0.88 19.19
C LYS A 114 -4.73 0.51 19.18
N GLU A 115 -5.03 -0.72 18.79
CA GLU A 115 -6.34 -1.33 18.97
C GLU A 115 -6.34 -2.12 20.28
N PHE A 116 -7.21 -1.76 21.22
CA PHE A 116 -7.32 -2.44 22.52
C PHE A 116 -8.26 -3.65 22.41
N THR A 117 -8.10 -4.62 23.31
CA THR A 117 -8.94 -5.84 23.36
C THR A 117 -10.43 -5.55 23.55
N ASN A 118 -10.76 -4.41 24.16
CA ASN A 118 -12.14 -3.92 24.36
C ASN A 118 -12.70 -3.13 23.16
N GLY A 119 -11.99 -3.09 22.02
CA GLY A 119 -12.40 -2.38 20.81
C GLY A 119 -12.14 -0.87 20.83
N ARG A 120 -11.56 -0.32 21.89
CA ARG A 120 -11.07 1.07 21.90
C ARG A 120 -9.87 1.22 20.97
N HIS A 121 -9.65 2.44 20.51
CA HIS A 121 -8.54 2.80 19.65
C HIS A 121 -7.81 4.00 20.24
N LEU A 122 -6.49 4.01 20.11
CA LEU A 122 -5.64 5.17 20.40
C LEU A 122 -4.85 5.49 19.13
N ASP A 123 -5.05 6.69 18.60
CA ASP A 123 -4.22 7.21 17.51
C ASP A 123 -2.90 7.72 18.09
N ILE A 124 -1.79 7.32 17.48
CA ILE A 124 -0.43 7.62 17.96
C ILE A 124 0.24 8.60 17.00
N ARG A 125 0.21 8.31 15.69
CA ARG A 125 0.88 9.13 14.68
C ARG A 125 0.13 9.07 13.36
N GLU A 126 0.19 10.18 12.65
CA GLU A 126 -0.34 10.34 11.30
C GLU A 126 0.66 11.17 10.48
N ARG A 127 1.03 10.70 9.29
CA ARG A 127 1.95 11.38 8.37
C ARG A 127 1.48 11.26 6.93
N TYR A 128 1.85 12.24 6.12
CA TYR A 128 1.55 12.28 4.70
C TYR A 128 2.78 12.71 3.91
N VAL A 129 3.04 12.03 2.80
CA VAL A 129 4.04 12.43 1.79
C VAL A 129 3.37 12.41 0.44
N PRO A 130 3.60 13.39 -0.45
CA PRO A 130 3.07 13.34 -1.82
C PRO A 130 3.45 12.02 -2.52
N TRP A 131 2.49 11.41 -3.23
CA TRP A 131 2.75 10.22 -4.03
C TRP A 131 3.36 10.64 -5.37
N THR A 132 4.69 10.53 -5.49
CA THR A 132 5.41 10.91 -6.72
C THR A 132 5.81 9.67 -7.54
N GLN A 133 6.23 9.90 -8.79
CA GLN A 133 6.75 8.82 -9.65
C GLN A 133 8.03 8.21 -9.08
N GLU A 134 8.88 9.02 -8.45
CA GLU A 134 10.12 8.57 -7.81
C GLU A 134 9.82 7.67 -6.62
N LEU A 135 8.83 8.03 -5.80
CA LEU A 135 8.39 7.20 -4.69
C LEU A 135 7.84 5.86 -5.18
N GLU A 136 6.99 5.88 -6.21
CA GLU A 136 6.47 4.66 -6.81
C GLU A 136 7.57 3.77 -7.41
N ALA A 137 8.53 4.37 -8.13
CA ALA A 137 9.68 3.66 -8.66
C ALA A 137 10.52 3.02 -7.54
N SER A 138 10.76 3.73 -6.43
CA SER A 138 11.49 3.18 -5.29
C SER A 138 10.83 1.94 -4.69
N LEU A 139 9.48 1.92 -4.63
CA LEU A 139 8.73 0.75 -4.19
C LEU A 139 8.88 -0.41 -5.18
N GLN A 140 8.80 -0.15 -6.49
CA GLN A 140 9.02 -1.19 -7.50
C GLN A 140 10.43 -1.77 -7.43
N ASP A 141 11.44 -0.94 -7.17
CA ASP A 141 12.82 -1.38 -6.99
C ASP A 141 12.95 -2.32 -5.78
N VAL A 142 12.30 -2.00 -4.66
CA VAL A 142 12.25 -2.88 -3.47
C VAL A 142 11.56 -4.22 -3.79
N ILE A 143 10.41 -4.17 -4.47
CA ILE A 143 9.68 -5.38 -4.89
C ILE A 143 10.56 -6.28 -5.76
N ALA A 144 11.26 -5.70 -6.74
CA ALA A 144 12.11 -6.44 -7.66
C ALA A 144 13.37 -6.97 -6.98
N ALA A 145 14.07 -6.15 -6.19
CA ALA A 145 15.32 -6.51 -5.52
C ALA A 145 15.14 -7.67 -4.52
N HIS A 146 13.99 -7.71 -3.84
CA HIS A 146 13.67 -8.74 -2.86
C HIS A 146 12.73 -9.83 -3.41
N ASN A 147 12.45 -9.82 -4.71
CA ASN A 147 11.61 -10.81 -5.38
C ASN A 147 10.23 -11.00 -4.69
N LEU A 148 9.62 -9.92 -4.20
CA LEU A 148 8.37 -9.96 -3.44
C LEU A 148 7.17 -10.46 -4.28
N THR A 149 7.30 -10.46 -5.62
CA THR A 149 6.34 -11.09 -6.52
C THR A 149 6.21 -12.60 -6.31
N ALA A 150 7.26 -13.27 -5.80
CA ALA A 150 7.22 -14.70 -5.48
C ALA A 150 6.46 -15.00 -4.18
N GLU A 151 6.29 -14.00 -3.31
CA GLU A 151 5.52 -14.10 -2.06
C GLU A 151 4.01 -13.89 -2.28
N ASN A 152 3.60 -13.63 -3.53
CA ASN A 152 2.23 -13.33 -3.88
C ASN A 152 1.33 -14.54 -3.62
N ASP A 153 0.44 -14.43 -2.64
CA ASP A 153 -0.54 -15.45 -2.28
C ASP A 153 -1.88 -15.27 -3.02
N TYR A 154 -1.97 -14.25 -3.90
CA TYR A 154 -3.17 -13.88 -4.63
C TYR A 154 -4.40 -13.64 -3.73
N GLY A 155 -4.18 -13.31 -2.45
CA GLY A 155 -5.22 -13.04 -1.48
C GLY A 155 -5.77 -14.30 -0.79
N ALA A 156 -5.25 -15.49 -1.10
CA ALA A 156 -5.75 -16.74 -0.55
C ALA A 156 -5.72 -16.77 0.98
N ARG A 157 -4.69 -16.18 1.61
CA ARG A 157 -4.59 -16.10 3.07
C ARG A 157 -5.38 -14.92 3.62
N ALA A 158 -5.48 -13.81 2.91
CA ALA A 158 -6.29 -12.66 3.35
C ALA A 158 -7.76 -13.02 3.60
N GLU A 159 -8.29 -14.01 2.88
CA GLU A 159 -9.67 -14.52 3.05
C GLU A 159 -9.85 -15.46 4.24
N THR A 160 -8.77 -16.09 4.72
CA THR A 160 -8.86 -17.27 5.61
C THR A 160 -8.12 -17.10 6.94
N VAL A 161 -7.08 -16.27 6.97
CA VAL A 161 -6.27 -16.02 8.16
C VAL A 161 -6.93 -14.94 9.01
N LEU A 162 -7.20 -15.29 10.27
CA LEU A 162 -7.73 -14.35 11.24
C LEU A 162 -6.58 -13.55 11.87
N ASN A 163 -6.66 -12.22 11.77
CA ASN A 163 -5.68 -11.28 12.34
C ASN A 163 -4.23 -11.56 11.91
N PRO A 164 -3.92 -11.56 10.61
CA PRO A 164 -2.55 -11.70 10.15
C PRO A 164 -1.67 -10.56 10.73
N ALA A 165 -0.41 -10.88 11.02
CA ALA A 165 0.61 -9.92 11.42
C ALA A 165 0.82 -8.85 10.36
N TYR A 166 0.67 -9.18 9.08
CA TYR A 166 0.54 -8.18 8.03
C TYR A 166 -0.36 -8.60 6.88
N ASN A 167 -0.90 -7.61 6.18
CA ASN A 167 -1.62 -7.76 4.93
C ASN A 167 -1.22 -6.64 3.97
N ILE A 168 -0.67 -7.02 2.81
CA ILE A 168 -0.13 -6.11 1.80
C ILE A 168 -0.90 -6.31 0.50
N LEU A 169 -1.36 -5.21 -0.08
CA LEU A 169 -2.05 -5.15 -1.36
C LEU A 169 -1.39 -4.10 -2.25
N ILE A 170 -0.99 -4.52 -3.44
CA ILE A 170 -0.59 -3.66 -4.55
C ILE A 170 -1.41 -4.06 -5.76
N ALA A 171 -2.22 -3.16 -6.30
CA ALA A 171 -2.94 -3.38 -7.55
C ALA A 171 -2.47 -2.40 -8.61
N TYR A 172 -2.20 -2.91 -9.81
CA TYR A 172 -1.72 -2.13 -10.95
C TYR A 172 -2.86 -1.81 -11.90
N LYS A 173 -2.68 -0.75 -12.70
CA LYS A 173 -3.66 -0.35 -13.74
C LYS A 173 -3.86 -1.42 -14.81
N ASP A 174 -2.88 -2.29 -15.07
CA ASP A 174 -2.98 -3.37 -16.04
C ASP A 174 -3.73 -4.62 -15.52
N GLY A 175 -4.22 -4.58 -14.28
CA GLY A 175 -4.98 -5.66 -13.66
C GLY A 175 -4.14 -6.67 -12.89
N ARG A 176 -2.81 -6.56 -12.88
CA ARG A 176 -1.98 -7.36 -11.98
C ARG A 176 -2.18 -6.92 -10.53
N SER A 177 -2.00 -7.85 -9.60
CA SER A 177 -1.94 -7.54 -8.17
C SER A 177 -0.89 -8.38 -7.45
N LEU A 178 -0.33 -7.82 -6.39
CA LEU A 178 0.35 -8.54 -5.33
C LEU A 178 -0.51 -8.51 -4.08
N HIS A 179 -0.73 -9.68 -3.52
CA HIS A 179 -1.25 -9.89 -2.19
C HIS A 179 -0.20 -10.65 -1.40
N ILE A 180 0.22 -10.12 -0.25
CA ILE A 180 1.19 -10.79 0.60
C ILE A 180 0.64 -10.71 2.02
N THR A 181 0.27 -11.87 2.56
CA THR A 181 -0.38 -11.97 3.86
C THR A 181 0.37 -12.97 4.72
N SER A 182 0.68 -12.57 5.95
CA SER A 182 1.33 -13.46 6.91
C SER A 182 0.43 -14.63 7.30
N GLU A 183 1.01 -15.76 7.67
CA GLU A 183 0.31 -17.00 8.02
C GLU A 183 -0.53 -16.91 9.29
N GLY A 184 -0.28 -15.92 10.14
CA GLY A 184 -1.00 -15.73 11.40
C GLY A 184 -0.60 -14.44 12.10
N PRO A 185 -0.95 -14.28 13.39
CA PRO A 185 -0.72 -13.05 14.16
C PRO A 185 0.74 -12.83 14.61
N THR A 186 1.66 -13.70 14.19
CA THR A 186 3.08 -13.61 14.54
C THR A 186 3.89 -14.07 13.35
N VAL A 187 4.89 -13.27 12.98
CA VAL A 187 5.76 -13.57 11.85
C VAL A 187 6.77 -14.65 12.18
N ASN A 188 7.04 -15.54 11.23
CA ASN A 188 8.21 -16.43 11.26
C ASN A 188 9.47 -15.69 10.75
N GLU A 189 10.62 -16.38 10.70
CA GLU A 189 11.89 -15.76 10.26
C GLU A 189 11.85 -15.20 8.83
N HIS A 190 11.19 -15.90 7.91
CA HIS A 190 11.03 -15.47 6.52
C HIS A 190 10.08 -14.27 6.41
N GLU A 191 8.95 -14.33 7.10
CA GLU A 191 7.96 -13.24 7.12
C GLU A 191 8.50 -11.98 7.81
N ALA A 192 9.32 -12.13 8.85
CA ALA A 192 9.99 -11.03 9.50
C ALA A 192 10.94 -10.30 8.54
N HIS A 193 11.60 -11.02 7.62
CA HIS A 193 12.42 -10.40 6.59
C HIS A 193 11.58 -9.57 5.61
N ILE A 194 10.45 -10.11 5.13
CA ILE A 194 9.52 -9.40 4.24
C ILE A 194 8.98 -8.13 4.91
N GLU A 195 8.55 -8.26 6.16
CA GLU A 195 8.06 -7.14 6.97
C GLU A 195 9.13 -6.06 7.14
N ASP A 196 10.36 -6.43 7.52
CA ASP A 196 11.47 -5.50 7.71
C ASP A 196 11.82 -4.72 6.44
N ILE A 197 11.85 -5.38 5.28
CA ILE A 197 12.10 -4.74 3.98
C ILE A 197 11.07 -3.63 3.71
N LEU A 198 9.78 -3.93 3.87
CA LEU A 198 8.71 -3.01 3.54
C LEU A 198 8.55 -1.89 4.56
N LEU A 199 8.76 -2.19 5.85
CA LEU A 199 8.79 -1.18 6.90
C LEU A 199 9.99 -0.23 6.74
N THR A 200 11.16 -0.76 6.38
CA THR A 200 12.35 0.04 6.08
C THR A 200 12.09 1.00 4.92
N TRP A 201 11.54 0.50 3.80
CA TRP A 201 11.17 1.36 2.67
C TRP A 201 10.17 2.46 3.09
N ALA A 202 9.15 2.11 3.88
CA ALA A 202 8.19 3.09 4.35
C ALA A 202 8.86 4.15 5.23
N ASP A 203 9.71 3.75 6.17
CA ASP A 203 10.43 4.67 7.04
C ASP A 203 11.36 5.61 6.28
N GLU A 204 12.06 5.12 5.25
CA GLU A 204 12.86 5.94 4.34
C GLU A 204 12.01 6.92 3.54
N ALA A 205 10.88 6.47 2.99
CA ALA A 205 9.93 7.31 2.25
C ALA A 205 9.43 8.49 3.09
N PHE A 206 9.02 8.23 4.33
CA PHE A 206 8.58 9.28 5.24
C PHE A 206 9.72 10.15 5.77
N ALA A 207 10.93 9.61 5.92
CA ALA A 207 12.10 10.40 6.31
C ALA A 207 12.53 11.38 5.21
N ALA A 208 12.51 10.95 3.95
CA ALA A 208 12.82 11.79 2.79
C ALA A 208 11.74 12.86 2.53
N GLY A 209 10.48 12.52 2.79
CA GLY A 209 9.33 13.42 2.63
C GLY A 209 9.24 14.56 3.65
N GLY A 210 10.00 14.47 4.75
CA GLY A 210 10.23 15.57 5.70
C GLY A 210 9.00 16.26 6.26
N LYS A 211 8.44 15.74 7.36
CA LYS A 211 8.06 16.52 8.56
C LYS A 211 8.26 15.69 9.82
#